data_AF-A0A4Q7E6V1-F1
#
_entry.id   AF-A0A4Q7E6V1-F1
#
_cell.length_a   1.000
_cell.length_b   1.000
_cell.length_c   1.000
_cell.angle_alpha   90.00
_cell.angle_beta   90.00
_cell.angle_gamma   90.00
#
_symmetry.space_group_name_H-M   'P 1'
#
loop_
_entity.id
_entity.type
_entity.pdbx_description
1 polymer ?
#
loop_
_entity_poly.entity_id
_entity_poly.type
_entity_poly.pdbx_seq_one_letter_code
_entity_poly.pdbx_strand_id
1 'polypeptide(L)'
;MTYIPETRDRQDPNHWDALYFDAGIPVDPVAKAYMVKDLQSWSRNYLLLPIKVIANLSMGLIMTVKRLLPFQFRSYWLMHQMAVWFLNTFATPEACYLIVRHLGIGSNIVNFLIDNGPDPTLPRSNLYPRTVADLADNAFLEHDIILYNFVLDYHAAQRAHPNWLAAVQQRGIDFSGLRPLEIDVDTTRRGWLQVLDMESALELFKICYSLCVTSREFQRAVLSLQFDESFAQYFSQLTGDYRWNHVVTNRHPLAPNSPFAAAHDLLLHGVLSEYLHRYLELAAAAQTEAVQPNSVAHQV
;
A
#
# COMPACT_ATOMS: atom_id res chain seq x y z
N MET A 1 -17.69 3.92 -5.19
CA MET A 1 -18.15 5.27 -4.79
C MET A 1 -17.92 6.22 -5.96
N THR A 2 -18.84 7.14 -6.20
CA THR A 2 -18.67 8.23 -7.18
C THR A 2 -18.45 9.53 -6.42
N TYR A 3 -17.40 10.27 -6.76
CA TYR A 3 -17.14 11.60 -6.19
C TYR A 3 -18.11 12.63 -6.78
N ILE A 4 -18.67 13.49 -5.94
CA ILE A 4 -19.62 14.53 -6.36
C ILE A 4 -18.98 15.88 -6.04
N PRO A 5 -18.66 16.70 -7.06
CA PRO A 5 -18.00 17.97 -6.83
C PRO A 5 -18.96 19.05 -6.36
N GLU A 6 -18.42 20.05 -5.69
CA GLU A 6 -19.17 21.25 -5.30
C GLU A 6 -19.27 22.25 -6.46
N THR A 7 -20.14 23.26 -6.30
CA THR A 7 -20.22 24.33 -7.29
C THR A 7 -18.95 25.20 -7.19
N ARG A 8 -18.22 25.31 -8.30
CA ARG A 8 -16.94 26.04 -8.32
C ARG A 8 -17.11 27.54 -8.05
N ASP A 9 -16.60 27.99 -6.91
CA ASP A 9 -16.25 29.38 -6.67
C ASP A 9 -14.79 29.64 -7.09
N ARG A 10 -14.53 30.72 -7.84
CA ARG A 10 -13.17 31.09 -8.27
C ARG A 10 -12.41 31.88 -7.21
N GLN A 11 -13.13 32.53 -6.28
CA GLN A 11 -12.54 33.27 -5.17
C GLN A 11 -12.29 32.38 -3.95
N ASP A 12 -13.03 31.27 -3.84
CA ASP A 12 -12.86 30.26 -2.79
C ASP A 12 -12.94 28.83 -3.38
N PRO A 13 -11.88 28.37 -4.08
CA PRO A 13 -11.91 27.05 -4.70
C PRO A 13 -11.94 25.94 -3.65
N ASN A 14 -12.87 24.98 -3.81
CA ASN A 14 -12.91 23.79 -2.97
C ASN A 14 -11.63 22.96 -3.16
N HIS A 15 -10.87 22.78 -2.08
CA HIS A 15 -9.58 22.10 -2.10
C HIS A 15 -9.71 20.57 -2.27
N TRP A 16 -10.84 19.98 -1.90
CA TRP A 16 -11.12 18.56 -2.13
C TRP A 16 -11.41 18.29 -3.60
N ASP A 17 -12.17 19.16 -4.26
CA ASP A 17 -12.39 19.09 -5.71
C ASP A 17 -11.05 19.20 -6.44
N ALA A 18 -10.21 20.15 -6.04
CA ALA A 18 -8.86 20.31 -6.60
C ALA A 18 -8.03 19.04 -6.41
N LEU A 19 -8.02 18.46 -5.21
CA LEU A 19 -7.28 17.23 -4.92
C LEU A 19 -7.83 16.04 -5.73
N TYR A 20 -9.15 15.90 -5.85
CA TYR A 20 -9.77 14.81 -6.59
C TYR A 20 -9.55 14.91 -8.11
N PHE A 21 -9.71 16.11 -8.70
CA PHE A 21 -9.57 16.31 -10.14
C PHE A 21 -8.15 16.52 -10.62
N ASP A 22 -7.18 16.75 -9.73
CA ASP A 22 -5.77 16.80 -10.13
C ASP A 22 -5.34 15.47 -10.78
N ALA A 23 -5.04 15.52 -12.07
CA ALA A 23 -4.63 14.35 -12.85
C ALA A 23 -3.11 14.28 -13.03
N GLY A 24 -2.34 15.10 -12.30
CA GLY A 24 -0.88 15.16 -12.41
C GLY A 24 -0.21 13.82 -12.07
N ILE A 25 -0.74 13.10 -11.08
CA ILE A 25 -0.33 11.74 -10.73
C ILE A 25 -1.53 10.80 -10.91
N PRO A 26 -1.39 9.71 -11.69
CA PRO A 26 -2.50 8.80 -11.92
C PRO A 26 -2.83 7.99 -10.66
N VAL A 27 -4.11 7.96 -10.29
CA VAL A 27 -4.66 7.17 -9.19
C VAL A 27 -5.96 6.53 -9.66
N ASP A 28 -6.30 5.35 -9.15
CA ASP A 28 -7.63 4.79 -9.38
C ASP A 28 -8.72 5.77 -8.89
N PRO A 29 -9.71 6.13 -9.73
CA PRO A 29 -10.71 7.14 -9.36
C PRO A 29 -11.56 6.78 -8.16
N VAL A 30 -11.80 5.48 -7.90
CA VAL A 30 -12.59 5.02 -6.76
C VAL A 30 -11.76 5.09 -5.49
N ALA A 31 -10.52 4.60 -5.52
CA ALA A 31 -9.58 4.72 -4.41
C ALA A 31 -9.34 6.20 -4.06
N LYS A 32 -9.14 7.06 -5.06
CA LYS A 32 -8.95 8.50 -4.87
C LYS A 32 -10.15 9.16 -4.20
N ALA A 33 -11.38 8.79 -4.58
CA ALA A 33 -12.59 9.29 -3.94
C ALA A 33 -12.65 8.89 -2.45
N TYR A 34 -12.28 7.65 -2.12
CA TYR A 34 -12.21 7.20 -0.73
C TYR A 34 -11.08 7.85 0.05
N MET A 35 -9.90 8.06 -0.54
CA MET A 35 -8.80 8.80 0.09
C MET A 35 -9.23 10.23 0.44
N VAL A 36 -9.85 10.94 -0.50
CA VAL A 36 -10.36 12.31 -0.27
C VAL A 36 -11.42 12.32 0.84
N LYS A 37 -12.34 11.35 0.83
CA LYS A 37 -13.36 11.22 1.88
C LYS A 37 -12.76 10.90 3.25
N ASP A 38 -11.72 10.06 3.31
CA ASP A 38 -11.02 9.72 4.54
C ASP A 38 -10.26 10.94 5.11
N LEU A 39 -9.63 11.74 4.25
CA LEU A 39 -8.99 13.00 4.63
C LEU A 39 -9.97 14.05 5.18
N GLN A 40 -11.24 14.00 4.79
CA GLN A 40 -12.30 14.88 5.29
C GLN A 40 -12.85 14.48 6.66
N SER A 41 -12.41 13.34 7.20
CA SER A 41 -12.94 12.78 8.43
C SER A 41 -12.80 13.71 9.65
N TRP A 42 -13.75 13.59 10.56
CA TRP A 42 -13.74 14.35 11.82
C TRP A 42 -12.56 13.95 12.72
N SER A 43 -12.23 12.65 12.80
CA SER A 43 -11.10 12.18 13.61
C SER A 43 -9.77 12.76 13.14
N ARG A 44 -9.54 12.88 11.83
CA ARG A 44 -8.33 13.53 11.30
C ARG A 44 -8.19 14.98 11.77
N ASN A 45 -9.28 15.73 11.69
CA ASN A 45 -9.29 17.17 12.00
C ASN A 45 -9.17 17.47 13.50
N TYR A 46 -9.74 16.62 14.36
CA TYR A 46 -9.86 16.92 15.80
C TYR A 46 -9.15 15.93 16.73
N LEU A 47 -9.02 14.66 16.34
CA LEU A 47 -8.45 13.60 17.17
C LEU A 47 -7.03 13.19 16.78
N LEU A 48 -6.57 13.44 15.56
CA LEU A 48 -5.28 12.94 15.10
C LEU A 48 -4.11 13.40 15.98
N LEU A 49 -4.09 14.68 16.37
CA LEU A 49 -3.03 15.20 17.23
C LEU A 49 -3.00 14.54 18.62
N PRO A 50 -4.10 14.50 19.41
CA PRO A 50 -4.09 13.80 20.69
C PRO A 50 -3.83 12.29 20.53
N ILE A 51 -4.34 11.65 19.47
CA ILE A 51 -4.06 10.24 19.16
C ILE A 51 -2.57 10.03 18.94
N LYS A 52 -1.90 10.86 18.12
CA LYS A 52 -0.45 10.79 17.87
C LYS A 52 0.36 10.88 19.16
N VAL A 53 -0.02 11.79 20.06
CA VAL A 53 0.67 11.94 21.35
C VAL A 53 0.53 10.67 22.19
N ILE A 54 -0.70 10.17 22.36
CA ILE A 54 -0.96 8.98 23.17
C ILE A 54 -0.28 7.76 22.55
N ALA A 55 -0.47 7.53 21.26
CA ALA A 55 0.09 6.38 20.55
C ALA A 55 1.62 6.34 20.59
N ASN A 56 2.28 7.47 20.34
CA ASN A 56 3.73 7.52 20.36
C ASN A 56 4.29 7.36 21.78
N LEU A 57 3.65 7.93 22.81
CA LEU A 57 4.06 7.71 24.21
C LEU A 57 3.87 6.24 24.63
N SER A 58 2.72 5.64 24.32
CA SER A 58 2.43 4.24 24.61
C SER A 58 3.39 3.30 23.89
N MET A 59 3.62 3.51 22.60
CA MET A 59 4.56 2.72 21.81
C MET A 59 5.99 2.87 22.33
N GLY A 60 6.43 4.10 22.64
CA GLY A 60 7.75 4.36 23.22
C GLY A 60 7.96 3.64 24.55
N LEU A 61 6.93 3.63 25.41
CA LEU A 61 6.95 2.88 26.67
C LEU A 61 7.02 1.37 26.41
N ILE A 62 6.15 0.82 25.56
CA ILE A 62 6.12 -0.61 25.22
C ILE A 62 7.47 -1.05 24.66
N MET A 63 8.02 -0.33 23.70
CA MET A 63 9.30 -0.65 23.07
C MET A 63 10.46 -0.56 24.07
N THR A 64 10.45 0.45 24.97
CA THR A 64 11.46 0.57 26.02
C THR A 64 11.39 -0.60 26.98
N VAL A 65 10.20 -0.90 27.52
CA VAL A 65 10.00 -2.02 28.45
C VAL A 65 10.40 -3.33 27.81
N LYS A 66 9.95 -3.60 26.58
CA LYS A 66 10.29 -4.84 25.87
C LYS A 66 11.79 -4.97 25.62
N ARG A 67 12.53 -3.88 25.38
CA ARG A 67 14.00 -3.93 25.24
C ARG A 67 14.72 -4.20 26.55
N LEU A 68 14.14 -3.83 27.70
CA LEU A 68 14.72 -4.05 29.02
C LEU A 68 14.42 -5.45 29.58
N LEU A 69 13.38 -6.12 29.09
CA LEU A 69 13.06 -7.48 29.50
C LEU A 69 14.10 -8.49 28.98
N PRO A 70 14.51 -9.49 29.79
CA PRO A 70 15.49 -10.49 29.39
C PRO A 70 14.95 -11.53 28.39
N PHE A 71 13.65 -11.46 28.05
CA PHE A 71 12.99 -12.31 27.06
C PHE A 71 12.08 -11.48 26.15
N GLN A 72 11.77 -12.01 24.97
CA GLN A 72 10.79 -11.44 24.05
C GLN A 72 9.60 -12.38 23.93
N PHE A 73 8.42 -11.82 23.65
CA PHE A 73 7.20 -12.57 23.40
C PHE A 73 6.51 -12.03 22.16
N ARG A 74 5.72 -12.91 21.52
CA ARG A 74 4.88 -12.60 20.37
C ARG A 74 3.58 -13.41 20.44
N SER A 75 2.51 -12.85 19.90
CA SER A 75 1.24 -13.54 19.66
C SER A 75 0.61 -13.01 18.38
N TYR A 76 0.84 -13.71 17.27
CA TYR A 76 0.27 -13.32 15.97
C TYR A 76 -1.24 -13.44 15.97
N TRP A 77 -1.78 -14.54 16.50
CA TRP A 77 -3.22 -14.70 16.61
C TRP A 77 -3.87 -13.51 17.33
N LEU A 78 -3.35 -13.12 18.50
CA LEU A 78 -3.89 -11.96 19.23
C LEU A 78 -3.74 -10.66 18.43
N MET A 79 -2.59 -10.45 17.78
CA MET A 79 -2.33 -9.28 16.96
C MET A 79 -3.35 -9.13 15.84
N HIS A 80 -3.58 -10.19 15.06
CA HIS A 80 -4.50 -10.18 13.92
C HIS A 80 -5.96 -10.08 14.36
N GLN A 81 -6.36 -10.79 15.41
CA GLN A 81 -7.73 -10.70 15.92
C GLN A 81 -8.04 -9.31 16.48
N MET A 82 -7.12 -8.71 17.23
CA MET A 82 -7.29 -7.34 17.71
C MET A 82 -7.31 -6.33 16.56
N ALA A 83 -6.49 -6.53 15.52
CA ALA A 83 -6.49 -5.68 14.33
C ALA A 83 -7.86 -5.71 13.64
N VAL A 84 -8.38 -6.90 13.35
CA VAL A 84 -9.67 -7.06 12.66
C VAL A 84 -10.82 -6.55 13.52
N TRP A 85 -10.83 -6.85 14.82
CA TRP A 85 -11.80 -6.28 15.75
C TRP A 85 -11.74 -4.75 15.76
N PHE A 86 -10.55 -4.18 15.84
CA PHE A 86 -10.33 -2.73 15.88
C PHE A 86 -10.81 -2.06 14.58
N LEU A 87 -10.45 -2.60 13.43
CA LEU A 87 -10.86 -2.08 12.13
C LEU A 87 -12.39 -2.14 11.96
N ASN A 88 -13.01 -3.27 12.29
CA ASN A 88 -14.47 -3.40 12.21
C ASN A 88 -15.22 -2.50 13.19
N THR A 89 -14.61 -2.16 14.33
CA THR A 89 -15.27 -1.39 15.38
C THR A 89 -15.05 0.12 15.23
N PHE A 90 -13.83 0.56 14.93
CA PHE A 90 -13.43 1.96 15.05
C PHE A 90 -13.00 2.63 13.75
N ALA A 91 -12.45 1.90 12.78
CA ALA A 91 -12.02 2.48 11.51
C ALA A 91 -13.22 2.79 10.61
N THR A 92 -13.14 3.87 9.85
CA THR A 92 -14.14 4.18 8.82
C THR A 92 -14.19 3.08 7.77
N PRO A 93 -15.37 2.80 7.17
CA PRO A 93 -15.46 1.86 6.05
C PRO A 93 -14.55 2.22 4.87
N GLU A 94 -14.31 3.51 4.64
CA GLU A 94 -13.39 4.01 3.62
C GLU A 94 -11.93 3.62 3.94
N ALA A 95 -11.50 3.77 5.19
CA ALA A 95 -10.18 3.33 5.61
C ALA A 95 -10.05 1.80 5.44
N CYS A 96 -11.05 1.03 5.87
CA CYS A 96 -11.09 -0.41 5.68
C CYS A 96 -10.99 -0.83 4.20
N TYR A 97 -11.71 -0.15 3.31
CA TYR A 97 -11.62 -0.39 1.86
C TYR A 97 -10.19 -0.18 1.36
N LEU A 98 -9.57 0.94 1.74
CA LEU A 98 -8.20 1.28 1.31
C LEU A 98 -7.16 0.30 1.88
N ILE A 99 -7.31 -0.17 3.14
CA ILE A 99 -6.41 -1.17 3.74
C ILE A 99 -6.48 -2.49 2.98
N VAL A 100 -7.69 -3.00 2.74
CA VAL A 100 -7.89 -4.29 2.05
C VAL A 100 -7.36 -4.19 0.62
N ARG A 101 -7.67 -3.09 -0.08
CA ARG A 101 -7.19 -2.82 -1.43
C ARG A 101 -5.67 -2.75 -1.51
N HIS A 102 -5.02 -2.10 -0.53
CA HIS A 102 -3.56 -1.96 -0.48
C HIS A 102 -2.81 -3.30 -0.56
N LEU A 103 -3.29 -4.32 0.16
CA LEU A 103 -2.66 -5.63 0.15
C LEU A 103 -2.77 -6.32 -1.22
N GLY A 104 -3.92 -6.17 -1.89
CA GLY A 104 -4.13 -6.68 -3.24
C GLY A 104 -3.26 -5.99 -4.29
N ILE A 105 -3.16 -4.65 -4.27
CA ILE A 105 -2.27 -3.92 -5.19
C ILE A 105 -0.79 -4.29 -4.95
N GLY A 106 -0.38 -4.45 -3.68
CA GLY A 106 0.98 -4.86 -3.33
C GLY A 106 1.34 -6.21 -3.93
N SER A 107 0.42 -7.19 -3.85
CA SER A 107 0.56 -8.49 -4.51
C SER A 107 0.66 -8.40 -6.03
N ASN A 108 -0.13 -7.54 -6.68
CA ASN A 108 -0.02 -7.29 -8.11
C ASN A 108 1.35 -6.71 -8.49
N ILE A 109 1.87 -5.74 -7.73
CA ILE A 109 3.17 -5.09 -7.99
C ILE A 109 4.31 -6.09 -7.85
N VAL A 110 4.36 -6.86 -6.75
CA VAL A 110 5.38 -7.89 -6.51
C VAL A 110 5.33 -8.93 -7.63
N ASN A 111 4.14 -9.44 -7.96
CA ASN A 111 3.99 -10.45 -9.00
C ASN A 111 4.35 -9.92 -10.39
N PHE A 112 4.03 -8.67 -10.70
CA PHE A 112 4.45 -8.02 -11.93
C PHE A 112 5.98 -7.98 -12.06
N LEU A 113 6.68 -7.63 -10.97
CA LEU A 113 8.15 -7.64 -10.93
C LEU A 113 8.72 -9.06 -11.05
N ILE A 114 8.07 -10.09 -10.51
CA ILE A 114 8.48 -11.49 -10.67
C ILE A 114 8.29 -11.95 -12.12
N ASP A 115 7.08 -11.78 -12.67
CA ASP A 115 6.72 -12.18 -14.03
C ASP A 115 7.60 -11.50 -15.08
N ASN A 116 8.09 -10.30 -14.76
CA ASN A 116 8.96 -9.52 -15.61
C ASN A 116 10.42 -9.43 -15.13
N GLY A 117 10.78 -10.24 -14.15
CA GLY A 117 12.07 -10.20 -13.48
C GLY A 117 13.13 -11.11 -14.09
N PRO A 118 14.23 -11.30 -13.35
CA PRO A 118 15.30 -12.24 -13.71
C PRO A 118 14.89 -13.71 -13.68
N ASP A 119 13.91 -14.05 -12.85
CA ASP A 119 13.43 -15.42 -12.67
C ASP A 119 11.91 -15.43 -12.39
N PRO A 120 11.07 -15.76 -13.38
CA PRO A 120 9.63 -15.88 -13.21
C PRO A 120 9.17 -17.06 -12.34
N THR A 121 10.10 -17.93 -11.90
CA THR A 121 9.79 -19.08 -11.02
C THR A 121 9.84 -18.73 -9.53
N LEU A 122 10.24 -17.50 -9.18
CA LEU A 122 10.23 -17.03 -7.81
C LEU A 122 8.84 -17.13 -7.17
N PRO A 123 8.75 -17.38 -5.84
CA PRO A 123 7.47 -17.48 -5.15
C PRO A 123 6.61 -16.22 -5.32
N ARG A 124 5.41 -16.41 -5.87
CA ARG A 124 4.43 -15.33 -6.06
C ARG A 124 3.71 -14.99 -4.75
N SER A 125 3.31 -13.72 -4.61
CA SER A 125 2.38 -13.30 -3.57
C SER A 125 0.95 -13.76 -3.90
N ASN A 126 0.28 -14.35 -2.90
CA ASN A 126 -1.12 -14.76 -2.96
C ASN A 126 -2.02 -13.93 -2.02
N LEU A 127 -1.52 -12.80 -1.50
CA LEU A 127 -2.24 -11.96 -0.55
C LEU A 127 -3.25 -11.05 -1.26
N TYR A 128 -4.46 -11.56 -1.49
CA TYR A 128 -5.59 -10.84 -2.11
C TYR A 128 -6.83 -10.86 -1.20
N PRO A 129 -6.80 -10.18 -0.04
CA PRO A 129 -7.97 -10.11 0.83
C PRO A 129 -9.11 -9.36 0.14
N ARG A 130 -10.34 -9.78 0.43
CA ARG A 130 -11.56 -9.16 -0.09
C ARG A 130 -12.28 -8.38 1.00
N THR A 131 -12.22 -8.87 2.23
CA THR A 131 -12.90 -8.31 3.39
C THR A 131 -11.90 -7.96 4.50
N VAL A 132 -12.34 -7.19 5.50
CA VAL A 132 -11.56 -6.94 6.73
C VAL A 132 -11.33 -8.25 7.51
N ALA A 133 -12.27 -9.20 7.44
CA ALA A 133 -12.15 -10.48 8.14
C ALA A 133 -11.00 -11.33 7.59
N ASP A 134 -10.72 -11.24 6.29
CA ASP A 134 -9.62 -11.96 5.64
C ASP A 134 -8.24 -11.54 6.19
N LEU A 135 -8.15 -10.34 6.79
CA LEU A 135 -6.91 -9.84 7.41
C LEU A 135 -6.54 -10.57 8.71
N ALA A 136 -7.47 -11.34 9.27
CA ALA A 136 -7.29 -12.11 10.50
C ALA A 136 -6.29 -13.27 10.33
N ASP A 137 -6.12 -13.78 9.10
CA ASP A 137 -5.22 -14.89 8.81
C ASP A 137 -3.85 -14.38 8.37
N ASN A 138 -3.12 -13.79 9.31
CA ASN A 138 -1.71 -13.40 9.17
C ASN A 138 -1.37 -12.34 8.10
N ALA A 139 -2.37 -11.73 7.43
CA ALA A 139 -2.17 -10.80 6.31
C ALA A 139 -1.15 -9.67 6.56
N PHE A 140 -1.26 -8.93 7.66
CA PHE A 140 -0.31 -7.87 8.04
C PHE A 140 1.14 -8.34 8.17
N LEU A 141 1.36 -9.54 8.71
CA LEU A 141 2.70 -10.11 8.87
C LEU A 141 3.22 -10.65 7.55
N GLU A 142 2.37 -11.37 6.80
CA GLU A 142 2.72 -11.93 5.50
C GLU A 142 3.16 -10.85 4.53
N HIS A 143 2.46 -9.70 4.53
CA HIS A 143 2.81 -8.53 3.74
C HIS A 143 4.28 -8.11 3.91
N ASP A 144 4.75 -7.93 5.16
CA ASP A 144 6.14 -7.51 5.39
C ASP A 144 7.15 -8.60 5.00
N ILE A 145 6.82 -9.87 5.26
CA ILE A 145 7.69 -11.02 4.95
C ILE A 145 7.87 -11.16 3.43
N ILE A 146 6.81 -11.00 2.65
CA ILE A 146 6.85 -11.06 1.18
C ILE A 146 7.85 -10.05 0.63
N LEU A 147 7.81 -8.78 1.11
CA LEU A 147 8.70 -7.74 0.61
C LEU A 147 10.18 -8.06 0.88
N TYR A 148 10.51 -8.55 2.08
CA TYR A 148 11.88 -8.93 2.42
C TYR A 148 12.37 -10.12 1.60
N ASN A 149 11.57 -11.18 1.48
CA ASN A 149 11.95 -12.34 0.69
C ASN A 149 12.11 -11.97 -0.79
N PHE A 150 11.20 -11.17 -1.34
CA PHE A 150 11.32 -10.66 -2.70
C PHE A 150 12.65 -9.93 -2.91
N VAL A 151 13.05 -8.98 -2.05
CA VAL A 151 14.31 -8.25 -2.22
C VAL A 151 15.53 -9.20 -2.23
N LEU A 152 15.55 -10.20 -1.35
CA LEU A 152 16.65 -11.17 -1.26
C LEU A 152 16.69 -12.11 -2.47
N ASP A 153 15.54 -12.68 -2.84
CA ASP A 153 15.41 -13.63 -3.93
C ASP A 153 15.64 -12.96 -5.29
N TYR A 154 15.09 -11.76 -5.49
CA TYR A 154 15.29 -10.96 -6.69
C TYR A 154 16.77 -10.63 -6.89
N HIS A 155 17.47 -10.23 -5.82
CA HIS A 155 18.93 -10.01 -5.88
C HIS A 155 19.70 -11.28 -6.26
N ALA A 156 19.37 -12.43 -5.68
CA ALA A 156 20.00 -13.69 -6.02
C ALA A 156 19.77 -14.08 -7.49
N ALA A 157 18.55 -13.92 -7.98
CA ALA A 157 18.16 -14.19 -9.36
C ALA A 157 18.86 -13.25 -10.35
N GLN A 158 19.00 -11.95 -10.04
CA GLN A 158 19.76 -11.01 -10.87
C GLN A 158 21.23 -11.44 -11.04
N ARG A 159 21.84 -12.01 -9.99
CA ARG A 159 23.22 -12.53 -10.07
C ARG A 159 23.32 -13.83 -10.87
N ALA A 160 22.31 -14.70 -10.76
CA ALA A 160 22.25 -15.94 -11.53
C ALA A 160 21.99 -15.69 -13.04
N HIS A 161 21.25 -14.62 -13.36
CA HIS A 161 20.82 -14.31 -14.73
C HIS A 161 21.26 -12.90 -15.16
N PRO A 162 22.56 -12.60 -15.34
CA PRO A 162 23.06 -11.23 -15.54
C PRO A 162 22.51 -10.51 -16.79
N ASN A 163 22.04 -11.26 -17.80
CA ASN A 163 21.48 -10.71 -19.04
C ASN A 163 19.94 -10.63 -19.05
N TRP A 164 19.29 -10.82 -17.90
CA TRP A 164 17.83 -10.89 -17.80
C TRP A 164 17.11 -9.67 -18.39
N LEU A 165 17.64 -8.46 -18.15
CA LEU A 165 16.98 -7.23 -18.58
C LEU A 165 16.92 -7.14 -20.11
N ALA A 166 17.99 -7.55 -20.81
CA ALA A 166 18.00 -7.59 -22.27
C ALA A 166 16.98 -8.59 -22.82
N ALA A 167 16.83 -9.75 -22.16
CA ALA A 167 15.82 -10.74 -22.53
C ALA A 167 14.39 -10.20 -22.35
N VAL A 168 14.14 -9.45 -21.27
CA VAL A 168 12.84 -8.81 -21.03
C VAL A 168 12.56 -7.70 -22.06
N GLN A 169 13.55 -6.86 -22.37
CA GLN A 169 13.42 -5.82 -23.39
C GLN A 169 13.10 -6.39 -24.79
N GLN A 170 13.67 -7.55 -25.13
CA GLN A 170 13.39 -8.23 -26.40
C GLN A 170 12.00 -8.84 -26.47
N ARG A 171 11.54 -9.49 -25.38
CA ARG A 171 10.21 -10.14 -25.35
C ARG A 171 9.06 -9.15 -25.11
N GLY A 172 9.37 -7.98 -24.54
CA GLY A 172 8.38 -7.02 -24.07
C GLY A 172 7.88 -7.31 -22.65
N ILE A 173 7.23 -6.31 -22.06
CA ILE A 173 6.63 -6.41 -20.73
C ILE A 173 5.31 -7.19 -20.83
N ASP A 174 5.15 -8.16 -19.93
CA ASP A 174 3.96 -8.97 -19.76
C ASP A 174 3.08 -8.41 -18.63
N PHE A 175 1.88 -7.97 -18.98
CA PHE A 175 0.90 -7.46 -18.03
C PHE A 175 -0.20 -8.47 -17.68
N SER A 176 -0.16 -9.69 -18.23
CA SER A 176 -1.20 -10.72 -18.04
C SER A 176 -1.36 -11.18 -16.59
N GLY A 177 -0.32 -11.01 -15.77
CA GLY A 177 -0.32 -11.30 -14.34
C GLY A 177 -1.09 -10.30 -13.48
N LEU A 178 -1.49 -9.14 -14.02
CA LEU A 178 -2.27 -8.13 -13.29
C LEU A 178 -3.69 -8.63 -13.05
N ARG A 179 -4.06 -8.80 -11.78
CA ARG A 179 -5.39 -9.28 -11.40
C ARG A 179 -6.31 -8.11 -11.05
N PRO A 180 -7.56 -8.10 -11.54
CA PRO A 180 -8.60 -7.23 -11.00
C PRO A 180 -8.76 -7.46 -9.49
N LEU A 181 -9.03 -6.38 -8.75
CA LEU A 181 -9.19 -6.45 -7.29
C LEU A 181 -10.67 -6.55 -6.92
N GLU A 182 -11.05 -7.63 -6.24
CA GLU A 182 -12.41 -7.84 -5.74
C GLU A 182 -12.51 -7.43 -4.26
N ILE A 183 -12.78 -6.15 -4.01
CA ILE A 183 -12.91 -5.63 -2.63
C ILE A 183 -14.38 -5.65 -2.20
N ASP A 184 -14.67 -6.40 -1.14
CA ASP A 184 -15.99 -6.57 -0.53
C ASP A 184 -16.01 -5.93 0.87
N VAL A 185 -15.92 -4.60 0.88
CA VAL A 185 -16.08 -3.76 2.07
C VAL A 185 -17.29 -2.87 1.86
N ASP A 186 -18.33 -3.03 2.68
CA ASP A 186 -19.54 -2.22 2.61
C ASP A 186 -19.28 -0.80 3.14
N THR A 187 -19.13 0.15 2.21
CA THR A 187 -18.94 1.58 2.54
C THR A 187 -20.26 2.36 2.63
N THR A 188 -21.40 1.70 2.43
CA THR A 188 -22.73 2.32 2.53
C THR A 188 -23.26 2.34 3.96
N ARG A 189 -22.75 1.44 4.81
CA ARG A 189 -23.11 1.32 6.22
C ARG A 189 -21.95 1.76 7.09
N ARG A 190 -22.27 2.47 8.16
CA ARG A 190 -21.29 2.95 9.14
C ARG A 190 -21.81 2.75 10.54
N GLY A 191 -21.05 2.03 11.36
CA GLY A 191 -21.28 1.91 12.79
C GLY A 191 -20.99 3.22 13.52
N TRP A 192 -21.67 3.45 14.66
CA TRP A 192 -21.52 4.69 15.44
C TRP A 192 -20.10 4.89 16.03
N LEU A 193 -19.34 3.80 16.19
CA LEU A 193 -17.93 3.83 16.64
C LEU A 193 -16.93 3.97 15.49
N GLN A 194 -17.33 3.76 14.24
CA GLN A 194 -16.45 3.76 13.07
C GLN A 194 -16.08 5.19 12.66
N VAL A 195 -15.30 5.87 13.50
CA VAL A 195 -15.00 7.31 13.38
C VAL A 195 -13.56 7.61 12.98
N LEU A 196 -12.65 6.65 13.11
CA LEU A 196 -11.22 6.84 12.88
C LEU A 196 -10.88 6.76 11.39
N ASP A 197 -10.24 7.82 10.89
CA ASP A 197 -9.60 7.83 9.58
C ASP A 197 -8.43 6.87 9.53
N MET A 198 -7.92 6.62 8.32
CA MET A 198 -6.79 5.73 8.11
C MET A 198 -5.62 6.10 9.04
N GLU A 199 -5.20 7.37 9.06
CA GLU A 199 -4.00 7.75 9.80
C GLU A 199 -4.21 7.64 11.31
N SER A 200 -5.35 8.08 11.85
CA SER A 200 -5.68 7.91 13.27
C SER A 200 -5.78 6.43 13.67
N ALA A 201 -6.37 5.60 12.81
CA ALA A 201 -6.49 4.16 13.03
C ALA A 201 -5.11 3.49 13.06
N LEU A 202 -4.24 3.81 12.09
CA LEU A 202 -2.87 3.31 12.03
C LEU A 202 -2.04 3.77 13.24
N GLU A 203 -2.22 5.01 13.69
CA GLU A 203 -1.56 5.54 14.88
C GLU A 203 -1.85 4.68 16.12
N LEU A 204 -3.12 4.38 16.39
CA LEU A 204 -3.51 3.50 17.51
C LEU A 204 -3.09 2.04 17.28
N PHE A 205 -3.13 1.56 16.04
CA PHE A 205 -2.74 0.20 15.71
C PHE A 205 -1.27 -0.10 16.05
N LYS A 206 -0.37 0.90 15.96
CA LYS A 206 1.04 0.76 16.40
C LYS A 206 1.15 0.25 17.85
N ILE A 207 0.23 0.64 18.73
CA ILE A 207 0.21 0.21 20.14
C ILE A 207 -0.03 -1.31 20.20
N CYS A 208 -1.09 -1.78 19.55
CA CYS A 208 -1.43 -3.21 19.48
C CYS A 208 -0.31 -4.02 18.82
N TYR A 209 0.22 -3.53 17.70
CA TYR A 209 1.29 -4.20 16.97
C TYR A 209 2.55 -4.32 17.84
N SER A 210 3.06 -3.20 18.38
CA SER A 210 4.27 -3.19 19.24
C SER A 210 4.12 -4.04 20.51
N LEU A 211 2.91 -4.16 21.07
CA LEU A 211 2.64 -5.02 22.21
C LEU A 211 2.69 -6.50 21.83
N CYS A 212 2.12 -6.88 20.69
CA CYS A 212 1.91 -8.28 20.31
C CYS A 212 3.04 -8.92 19.51
N VAL A 213 3.96 -8.16 18.90
CA VAL A 213 5.12 -8.72 18.17
C VAL A 213 6.43 -8.45 18.91
N THR A 214 7.49 -9.19 18.62
CA THR A 214 8.82 -8.90 19.20
C THR A 214 9.37 -7.55 18.72
N SER A 215 10.32 -6.98 19.45
CA SER A 215 10.96 -5.71 19.05
C SER A 215 11.61 -5.78 17.66
N ARG A 216 12.14 -6.95 17.29
CA ARG A 216 12.75 -7.21 15.98
C ARG A 216 11.71 -7.28 14.86
N GLU A 217 10.56 -7.90 15.11
CA GLU A 217 9.46 -7.96 14.13
C GLU A 217 8.83 -6.58 13.93
N PHE A 218 8.62 -5.83 15.00
CA PHE A 218 8.17 -4.45 14.91
C PHE A 218 9.13 -3.60 14.05
N GLN A 219 10.44 -3.71 14.33
CA GLN A 219 11.45 -3.01 13.54
C GLN A 219 11.46 -3.46 12.08
N ARG A 220 11.31 -4.77 11.79
CA ARG A 220 11.21 -5.29 10.42
C ARG A 220 10.05 -4.65 9.67
N ALA A 221 8.86 -4.61 10.27
CA ALA A 221 7.67 -4.03 9.64
C ALA A 221 7.82 -2.52 9.35
N VAL A 222 8.47 -1.77 10.24
CA VAL A 222 8.73 -0.33 10.01
C VAL A 222 9.76 -0.14 8.91
N LEU A 223 10.82 -0.94 8.91
CA LEU A 223 11.90 -0.82 7.91
C LEU A 223 11.47 -1.23 6.50
N SER A 224 10.52 -2.17 6.35
CA SER A 224 10.03 -2.55 5.02
C SER A 224 9.41 -1.38 4.26
N LEU A 225 8.84 -0.38 4.96
CA LEU A 225 8.27 0.82 4.34
C LEU A 225 9.33 1.62 3.55
N GLN A 226 10.61 1.51 3.93
CA GLN A 226 11.70 2.21 3.26
C GLN A 226 12.16 1.51 1.97
N PHE A 227 11.61 0.32 1.66
CA PHE A 227 11.89 -0.35 0.38
C PHE A 227 11.11 0.22 -0.79
N ASP A 228 10.20 1.15 -0.57
CA ASP A 228 9.48 1.89 -1.62
C ASP A 228 10.43 2.46 -2.70
N GLU A 229 11.56 3.06 -2.28
CA GLU A 229 12.62 3.51 -3.19
C GLU A 229 13.24 2.37 -4.00
N SER A 230 13.55 1.23 -3.37
CA SER A 230 14.13 0.07 -4.06
C SER A 230 13.16 -0.53 -5.07
N PHE A 231 11.90 -0.73 -4.68
CA PHE A 231 10.85 -1.23 -5.57
C PHE A 231 10.63 -0.30 -6.75
N ALA A 232 10.67 1.02 -6.51
CA ALA A 232 10.58 2.00 -7.59
C ALA A 232 11.74 1.93 -8.58
N GLN A 233 12.96 1.65 -8.10
CA GLN A 233 14.10 1.42 -8.98
C GLN A 233 13.95 0.13 -9.78
N TYR A 234 13.50 -0.98 -9.18
CA TYR A 234 13.24 -2.23 -9.92
C TYR A 234 12.20 -2.02 -11.01
N PHE A 235 11.13 -1.32 -10.68
CA PHE A 235 10.07 -0.97 -11.61
C PHE A 235 10.56 -0.07 -12.75
N SER A 236 11.33 0.98 -12.44
CA SER A 236 11.86 1.90 -13.45
C SER A 236 12.87 1.21 -14.37
N GLN A 237 13.74 0.37 -13.82
CA GLN A 237 14.67 -0.44 -14.61
C GLN A 237 13.93 -1.35 -15.57
N LEU A 238 12.84 -1.94 -15.10
CA LEU A 238 12.04 -2.87 -15.88
C LEU A 238 11.27 -2.18 -17.00
N THR A 239 10.54 -1.13 -16.68
CA THR A 239 9.67 -0.41 -17.62
C THR A 239 10.43 0.58 -18.51
N GLY A 240 11.64 0.98 -18.11
CA GLY A 240 12.40 2.04 -18.76
C GLY A 240 11.90 3.46 -18.44
N ASP A 241 10.84 3.62 -17.63
CA ASP A 241 10.31 4.93 -17.24
C ASP A 241 10.72 5.31 -15.81
N TYR A 242 11.54 6.35 -15.71
CA TYR A 242 12.05 6.90 -14.45
C TYR A 242 11.35 8.20 -14.03
N ARG A 243 10.45 8.74 -14.85
CA ARG A 243 9.87 10.09 -14.66
C ARG A 243 9.07 10.21 -13.37
N TRP A 244 8.48 9.11 -12.90
CA TRP A 244 7.61 9.07 -11.75
C TRP A 244 8.37 8.91 -10.42
N ASN A 245 9.67 8.56 -10.42
CA ASN A 245 10.44 8.32 -9.18
C ASN A 245 10.46 9.50 -8.20
N HIS A 246 10.20 10.72 -8.67
CA HIS A 246 10.10 11.91 -7.82
C HIS A 246 8.91 11.86 -6.83
N VAL A 247 7.91 11.00 -7.07
CA VAL A 247 6.75 10.82 -6.18
C VAL A 247 7.04 9.85 -5.03
N VAL A 248 8.19 9.17 -5.04
CA VAL A 248 8.59 8.24 -3.99
C VAL A 248 9.08 9.02 -2.77
N THR A 249 8.32 8.94 -1.68
CA THR A 249 8.59 9.71 -0.46
C THR A 249 9.32 8.90 0.61
N ASN A 250 8.98 7.61 0.76
CA ASN A 250 9.70 6.69 1.64
C ASN A 250 10.98 6.25 0.93
N ARG A 251 12.13 6.66 1.47
CA ARG A 251 13.44 6.56 0.80
C ARG A 251 14.56 6.48 1.82
N HIS A 252 15.76 6.20 1.31
CA HIS A 252 16.96 6.05 2.11
C HIS A 252 16.85 4.88 3.09
N PRO A 253 16.75 3.62 2.61
CA PRO A 253 16.66 2.44 3.48
C PRO A 253 17.85 2.29 4.44
N LEU A 254 18.99 2.95 4.16
CA LEU A 254 20.17 3.00 5.04
C LEU A 254 20.12 4.12 6.10
N ALA A 255 19.14 5.02 6.02
CA ALA A 255 18.86 6.09 6.98
C ALA A 255 17.35 6.14 7.27
N PRO A 256 16.78 5.03 7.81
CA PRO A 256 15.34 4.89 7.93
C PRO A 256 14.74 5.90 8.90
N ASN A 257 13.49 6.29 8.65
CA ASN A 257 12.72 7.12 9.56
C ASN A 257 12.57 6.48 10.94
N SER A 258 12.30 7.35 11.93
CA SER A 258 12.00 6.90 13.28
C SER A 258 10.68 6.12 13.31
N PRO A 259 10.55 5.03 14.11
CA PRO A 259 9.29 4.29 14.23
C PRO A 259 8.09 5.12 14.71
N PHE A 260 8.32 6.30 15.28
CA PHE A 260 7.25 7.25 15.62
C PHE A 260 6.50 7.77 14.37
N ALA A 261 7.15 7.79 13.20
CA ALA A 261 6.54 8.18 11.93
C ALA A 261 5.82 7.04 11.20
N ALA A 262 5.87 5.80 11.73
CA ALA A 262 5.47 4.60 10.99
C ALA A 262 4.02 4.62 10.44
N ALA A 263 3.08 5.29 11.12
CA ALA A 263 1.70 5.39 10.61
C ALA A 263 1.61 6.28 9.37
N HIS A 264 2.35 7.39 9.34
CA HIS A 264 2.43 8.27 8.19
C HIS A 264 3.23 7.62 7.04
N ASP A 265 4.34 6.97 7.35
CA ASP A 265 5.14 6.22 6.37
C ASP A 265 4.30 5.12 5.72
N LEU A 266 3.45 4.42 6.48
CA LEU A 266 2.54 3.40 5.96
C LEU A 266 1.42 4.00 5.08
N LEU A 267 0.91 5.19 5.42
CA LEU A 267 -0.02 5.91 4.56
C LEU A 267 0.62 6.26 3.21
N LEU A 268 1.84 6.79 3.24
CA LEU A 268 2.61 7.11 2.03
C LEU A 268 2.94 5.87 1.20
N HIS A 269 3.27 4.75 1.85
CA HIS A 269 3.48 3.46 1.21
C HIS A 269 2.24 2.99 0.44
N GLY A 270 1.06 3.11 1.05
CA GLY A 270 -0.22 2.81 0.39
C GLY A 270 -0.49 3.71 -0.82
N VAL A 271 -0.26 5.02 -0.67
CA VAL A 271 -0.42 6.00 -1.76
C VAL A 271 0.52 5.71 -2.93
N LEU A 272 1.80 5.45 -2.67
CA LEU A 272 2.76 5.09 -3.71
C LEU A 272 2.38 3.80 -4.43
N SER A 273 1.91 2.80 -3.68
CA SER A 273 1.43 1.53 -4.25
C SER A 273 0.26 1.76 -5.21
N GLU A 274 -0.66 2.67 -4.90
CA GLU A 274 -1.77 3.03 -5.80
C GLU A 274 -1.28 3.73 -7.07
N TYR A 275 -0.29 4.61 -6.96
CA TYR A 275 0.30 5.27 -8.13
C TYR A 275 0.95 4.26 -9.07
N LEU A 276 1.74 3.35 -8.52
CA LEU A 276 2.40 2.28 -9.25
C LEU A 276 1.41 1.34 -9.91
N HIS A 277 0.41 0.88 -9.16
CA HIS A 277 -0.60 -0.03 -9.67
C HIS A 277 -1.44 0.63 -10.77
N ARG A 278 -1.85 1.90 -10.58
CA ARG A 278 -2.60 2.62 -11.62
C ARG A 278 -1.76 2.85 -12.88
N TYR A 279 -0.47 3.15 -12.74
CA TYR A 279 0.43 3.25 -13.88
C TYR A 279 0.45 1.93 -14.67
N LEU A 280 0.54 0.79 -13.99
CA LEU A 280 0.54 -0.53 -14.62
C LEU A 280 -0.75 -0.81 -15.40
N GLU A 281 -1.90 -0.47 -14.83
CA GLU A 281 -3.19 -0.60 -15.53
C GLU A 281 -3.24 0.22 -16.82
N LEU A 282 -2.78 1.48 -16.75
CA LEU A 282 -2.75 2.37 -17.92
C LEU A 282 -1.78 1.86 -18.99
N ALA A 283 -0.61 1.37 -18.58
CA ALA A 283 0.38 0.79 -19.50
C ALA A 283 -0.15 -0.48 -20.19
N ALA A 284 -0.84 -1.36 -19.44
CA ALA A 284 -1.46 -2.56 -19.97
C ALA A 284 -2.58 -2.25 -20.98
N ALA A 285 -3.41 -1.23 -20.68
CA ALA A 285 -4.45 -0.76 -21.59
C ALA A 285 -3.85 -0.21 -22.89
N ALA A 286 -2.84 0.64 -22.80
CA ALA A 286 -2.14 1.20 -23.96
C ALA A 286 -1.48 0.13 -24.84
N GLN A 287 -0.92 -0.92 -24.23
CA GLN A 287 -0.37 -2.06 -24.97
C GLN A 287 -1.46 -2.82 -25.73
N THR A 288 -2.64 -3.01 -25.12
CA THR A 288 -3.78 -3.69 -25.75
C THR A 288 -4.32 -2.90 -26.95
N GLU A 289 -4.43 -1.58 -26.82
CA GLU A 289 -4.85 -0.68 -27.90
C GLU A 289 -3.86 -0.67 -29.07
N ALA A 290 -2.54 -0.68 -28.78
CA ALA A 290 -1.49 -0.73 -29.80
C ALA A 290 -1.45 -2.04 -30.60
N VAL A 291 -1.99 -3.14 -30.05
CA VAL A 291 -2.10 -4.44 -30.73
C VAL A 291 -3.36 -4.53 -31.61
N GLN A 292 -4.40 -3.73 -31.34
CA GLN A 292 -5.68 -3.74 -32.08
C GLN A 292 -5.88 -2.76 -33.26
N PRO A 293 -4.92 -1.97 -33.78
CA PRO A 293 -5.23 -0.86 -34.69
C PRO A 293 -5.64 -1.24 -36.14
N ASN A 294 -5.78 -2.53 -36.50
CA ASN A 294 -6.03 -2.96 -37.89
C ASN A 294 -7.21 -3.93 -38.12
N SER A 295 -8.10 -4.18 -37.16
CA SER A 295 -9.23 -5.10 -37.36
C SER A 295 -10.51 -4.46 -37.92
N VAL A 296 -10.55 -3.13 -38.11
CA VAL A 296 -11.78 -2.40 -38.52
C VAL A 296 -11.67 -1.71 -39.89
N ALA A 297 -10.52 -1.73 -40.57
CA ALA A 297 -10.35 -1.05 -41.87
C ALA A 297 -10.73 -1.90 -43.11
N HIS A 298 -11.28 -3.11 -42.94
CA HIS A 298 -11.70 -3.96 -44.06
C HIS A 298 -13.08 -4.59 -43.84
N GLN A 299 -14.13 -3.78 -43.73
CA GLN A 299 -15.46 -4.18 -44.19
C GLN A 299 -16.18 -2.99 -44.85
N VAL A 300 -16.04 -2.98 -46.19
CA VAL A 300 -16.95 -2.46 -47.25
C VAL A 300 -17.42 -1.00 -47.15
#